data_AF-A0A3L7BK14-F1
#
_entry.id   AF-A0A3L7BK14-F1
#
_cell.length_a   1.000
_cell.length_b   1.000
_cell.length_c   1.000
_cell.angle_alpha   90.00
_cell.angle_beta   90.00
_cell.angle_gamma   90.00
#
_symmetry.space_group_name_H-M   'P 1'
#
loop_
_entity.id
_entity.type
_entity.pdbx_description
1 polymer ?
#
loop_
_entity_poly.entity_id
_entity_poly.type
_entity_poly.pdbx_seq_one_letter_code
_entity_poly.pdbx_strand_id
1 'polypeptide(L)' 'MERQRFVVHLPVMAVDLPGALRFAQGITRVLGFLADVDRAETTVSEEDAQCVRHRVFCDNLLDGRRRCLRPAAHDGPCV' A
#
# COMPACT_ATOMS: atom_id res chain seq x y z
N MET A 1 5.03 7.90 26.12
CA MET A 1 5.99 8.22 25.03
C MET A 1 5.20 8.44 23.77
N GLU A 2 5.46 9.54 23.05
CA GLU A 2 4.81 9.80 21.76
C GLU A 2 5.39 8.89 20.68
N ARG A 3 4.54 8.43 19.76
CA ARG A 3 4.96 7.59 18.64
C ARG A 3 5.31 8.47 17.44
N GLN A 4 6.39 8.15 16.74
CA GLN A 4 6.81 8.83 15.52
C GLN A 4 6.55 7.92 14.30
N ARG A 5 6.30 8.52 13.13
CA ARG A 5 6.15 7.78 11.88
C ARG A 5 7.52 7.52 11.27
N PHE A 6 7.75 6.27 10.90
CA PHE A 6 8.94 5.83 10.16
C PHE A 6 8.51 5.07 8.91
N VAL A 7 9.37 5.05 7.89
CA VAL A 7 9.15 4.32 6.65
C VAL A 7 10.16 3.17 6.58
N VAL A 8 9.67 1.97 6.32
CA VAL A 8 10.52 0.79 6.11
C VAL A 8 10.56 0.51 4.62
N HIS A 9 11.77 0.52 4.05
CA HIS A 9 12.00 0.16 2.65
C HIS A 9 12.29 -1.35 2.58
N LEU A 10 11.48 -2.07 1.81
CA LEU A 10 11.63 -3.51 1.58
C LEU A 10 11.70 -3.76 0.06
N PRO A 11 12.90 -3.93 -0.51
CA PRO A 11 13.07 -4.19 -1.93
C PRO A 11 12.41 -5.52 -2.34
N VAL A 12 11.80 -5.54 -3.53
CA VAL A 12 11.24 -6.75 -4.15
C VAL A 12 11.62 -6.78 -5.62
N MET A 13 11.87 -7.98 -6.15
CA MET A 13 12.08 -8.17 -7.58
C MET A 13 10.73 -8.41 -8.27
N ALA A 14 10.43 -7.61 -9.30
CA ALA A 14 9.25 -7.79 -10.12
C ALA A 14 9.60 -7.48 -11.59
N VAL A 15 8.83 -8.07 -12.51
CA VAL A 15 8.99 -7.82 -13.96
C VAL A 15 8.57 -6.40 -14.33
N ASP A 16 7.62 -5.85 -13.59
CA ASP A 16 7.01 -4.54 -13.84
C ASP A 16 6.37 -3.96 -12.55
N LEU A 17 5.95 -2.70 -12.63
CA LEU A 17 5.25 -2.01 -11.55
C LEU A 17 3.96 -2.75 -11.09
N PRO A 18 3.07 -3.24 -11.98
CA PRO A 18 1.94 -4.07 -11.58
C PRO A 18 2.34 -5.31 -10.76
N GLY A 19 3.44 -5.98 -11.12
CA GLY A 19 4.04 -7.07 -10.36
C GLY A 19 4.47 -6.63 -8.96
N ALA A 20 5.17 -5.51 -8.85
CA ALA A 20 5.59 -4.96 -7.56
C ALA A 20 4.39 -4.56 -6.67
N LEU A 21 3.35 -3.96 -7.26
CA LEU A 21 2.09 -3.64 -6.56
C LEU A 21 1.41 -4.89 -6.02
N ARG A 22 1.38 -6.00 -6.80
CA ARG A 22 0.83 -7.29 -6.33
C ARG A 22 1.63 -7.87 -5.16
N PHE A 23 2.97 -7.80 -5.19
CA PHE A 23 3.81 -8.19 -4.05
C PHE A 23 3.49 -7.37 -2.81
N ALA A 24 3.41 -6.04 -2.94
CA ALA A 24 3.10 -5.15 -1.82
C ALA A 24 1.69 -5.43 -1.24
N GLN A 25 0.69 -5.74 -2.07
CA GLN A 25 -0.63 -6.18 -1.59
C GLN A 25 -0.56 -7.48 -0.78
N GLY A 26 0.24 -8.45 -1.22
CA GLY A 26 0.45 -9.70 -0.49
C GLY A 26 1.12 -9.46 0.86
N ILE A 27 2.23 -8.73 0.88
CA ILE A 27 2.98 -8.38 2.09
C ILE A 27 2.09 -7.66 3.10
N THR A 28 1.38 -6.62 2.67
CA THR A 28 0.51 -5.84 3.56
C THR A 28 -0.67 -6.64 4.09
N ARG A 29 -1.16 -7.66 3.37
CA ARG A 29 -2.18 -8.60 3.89
C ARG A 29 -1.62 -9.48 4.99
N VAL A 30 -0.41 -10.04 4.80
CA VAL A 30 0.26 -10.86 5.81
C VAL A 30 0.55 -10.06 7.08
N LEU A 31 1.00 -8.81 6.94
CA LEU A 31 1.30 -7.91 8.06
C LEU A 31 0.06 -7.34 8.77
N GLY A 32 -1.15 -7.81 8.43
CA GLY A 32 -2.41 -7.30 8.98
C GLY A 32 -2.56 -7.39 10.50
N PHE A 33 -1.72 -8.20 11.17
CA PHE A 33 -1.71 -8.35 12.62
C PHE A 33 -0.90 -7.25 13.35
N LEU A 34 -0.12 -6.43 12.64
CA LEU A 34 0.67 -5.35 13.23
C LEU A 34 -0.20 -4.09 13.37
N ALA A 35 -0.62 -3.78 14.59
CA ALA A 35 -1.55 -2.69 14.89
C ALA A 35 -1.03 -1.29 14.48
N ASP A 36 0.29 -1.09 14.47
CA ASP A 36 0.92 0.20 14.18
C ASP A 36 1.34 0.35 12.70
N VAL A 37 0.97 -0.60 11.82
CA VAL A 37 1.22 -0.52 10.38
C VAL A 37 0.00 0.04 9.66
N ASP A 38 0.13 1.25 9.10
CA ASP A 38 -0.89 1.85 8.25
C ASP A 38 -0.84 1.24 6.84
N ARG A 39 -1.65 0.19 6.65
CA ARG A 39 -1.71 -0.57 5.41
C ARG A 39 -2.26 0.25 4.24
N ALA A 40 -3.18 1.17 4.52
CA ALA A 40 -3.81 1.96 3.47
C ALA A 40 -2.85 3.02 2.88
N GLU A 41 -1.83 3.40 3.64
CA GLU A 41 -0.77 4.29 3.18
C GLU A 41 0.38 3.61 2.42
N THR A 42 0.29 2.29 2.19
CA THR A 42 1.34 1.55 1.47
C THR A 42 1.52 2.09 0.05
N THR A 43 2.78 2.33 -0.31
CA THR A 43 3.20 2.75 -1.65
C THR A 43 4.37 1.93 -2.15
N VAL A 44 4.46 1.77 -3.46
CA VAL A 44 5.60 1.18 -4.18
C VAL A 44 6.28 2.29 -4.97
N SER A 45 7.59 2.23 -5.09
CA SER A 45 8.38 3.05 -6.00
C SER A 45 9.36 2.16 -6.75
N GLU A 46 9.86 2.64 -7.87
CA GLU A 46 11.09 2.07 -8.43
C GLU A 46 12.27 2.36 -7.49
N GLU A 47 13.29 1.50 -7.52
CA GLU A 47 14.43 1.59 -6.61
C GLU A 47 15.19 2.92 -6.75
N ASP A 48 15.41 3.35 -7.99
CA ASP A 48 16.11 4.58 -8.33
C ASP A 48 15.19 5.82 -8.36
N ALA A 49 13.89 5.66 -8.12
CA ALA A 49 12.91 6.74 -8.17
C ALA A 49 11.97 6.75 -6.95
N GLN A 50 12.53 6.67 -5.75
CA GLN A 50 11.75 6.53 -4.50
C GLN A 50 10.82 7.71 -4.17
N CYS A 51 11.05 8.88 -4.78
CA CYS A 51 10.13 10.02 -4.69
C CYS A 51 8.84 9.82 -5.49
N VAL A 52 8.83 8.89 -6.46
CA VAL A 52 7.66 8.54 -7.27
C VAL A 52 6.92 7.39 -6.58
N ARG A 53 5.83 7.72 -5.88
CA ARG A 53 5.09 6.77 -5.05
C ARG A 53 3.78 6.35 -5.71
N HIS A 54 3.67 5.07 -6.02
CA HIS A 54 2.46 4.43 -6.52
C HIS A 54 1.66 3.84 -5.36
N ARG A 55 0.39 4.24 -5.22
CA ARG A 55 -0.51 3.68 -4.20
C ARG A 55 -0.74 2.18 -4.46
N VAL A 56 -0.71 1.39 -3.38
CA VAL A 56 -1.02 -0.05 -3.46
C VAL A 56 -2.53 -0.30 -3.43
N PHE A 57 -3.24 0.48 -2.61
CA PHE A 57 -4.68 0.40 -2.41
C PHE A 57 -5.40 1.64 -2.95
N CYS A 58 -6.70 1.48 -3.20
CA CYS A 58 -7.59 2.58 -3.51
C CYS A 58 -7.63 3.57 -2.33
N ASP A 59 -7.56 4.87 -2.64
CA ASP A 59 -7.54 5.93 -1.63
C ASP A 59 -8.94 6.45 -1.27
N ASN A 60 -9.98 5.95 -1.96
CA ASN A 60 -11.35 6.39 -1.76
C ASN A 60 -11.85 6.07 -0.35
N LEU A 61 -12.45 7.08 0.28
CA LEU A 61 -13.15 6.93 1.55
C LEU A 61 -14.56 6.38 1.29
N LEU A 62 -14.89 5.33 2.01
CA LEU A 62 -16.21 4.71 2.09
C LEU A 62 -17.00 5.27 3.26
N ASP A 63 -18.28 4.94 3.30
CA ASP A 63 -19.14 5.20 4.45
C ASP A 63 -18.52 4.62 5.74
N GLY A 64 -18.56 5.41 6.81
CA GLY A 64 -17.90 5.09 8.07
C GLY A 64 -16.40 5.42 8.10
N ARG A 65 -15.90 6.28 7.18
CA ARG A 65 -14.51 6.78 7.14
C ARG A 65 -13.44 5.68 6.96
N ARG A 66 -13.83 4.52 6.42
CA ARG A 66 -12.90 3.45 6.07
C ARG A 66 -12.39 3.68 4.64
N ARG A 67 -11.15 3.29 4.35
CA ARG A 67 -10.62 3.31 2.97
C ARG A 67 -10.94 2.00 2.26
N CYS A 68 -11.19 2.09 0.96
CA CYS A 68 -11.36 0.93 0.09
C CYS A 68 -10.10 0.04 0.12
N LEU A 69 -10.28 -1.27 0.31
CA LEU A 69 -9.15 -2.22 0.40
C LEU A 69 -8.81 -2.89 -0.95
N ARG A 70 -9.43 -2.41 -2.03
CA ARG A 70 -9.17 -2.88 -3.39
C ARG A 70 -7.84 -2.32 -3.92
N PRO A 71 -7.23 -2.96 -4.94
CA PRO A 71 -6.08 -2.40 -5.64
C PRO A 71 -6.28 -0.94 -6.05
N ALA A 72 -5.21 -0.15 -6.09
CA ALA A 72 -5.28 1.17 -6.71
C ALA A 72 -5.77 1.05 -8.17
N ALA A 73 -6.58 2.00 -8.61
CA ALA A 73 -7.22 2.01 -9.94
C ALA A 73 -8.00 0.73 -10.28
N HIS A 74 -8.60 0.05 -9.30
CA HIS A 74 -9.46 -1.10 -9.56
C HIS A 74 -10.68 -0.72 -10.39
N ASP A 75 -11.13 -1.66 -11.23
CA ASP A 75 -12.43 -1.55 -11.89
C ASP A 75 -13.57 -1.81 -10.89
N GLY A 76 -14.75 -1.29 -11.24
CA GLY A 76 -15.98 -1.45 -10.47
C GLY A 76 -16.07 -0.55 -9.23
N PRO A 77 -17.19 -0.61 -8.50
CA PRO A 77 -17.42 0.24 -7.33
C PRO A 77 -16.46 -0.11 -6.19
N CYS A 78 -16.14 0.89 -5.36
CA CYS A 78 -15.36 0.69 -4.15
C CYS A 78 -16.17 -0.10 -3.11
N VAL A 79 -15.47 -0.95 -2.35
CA VAL A 79 -16.03 -1.86 -1.33
C VAL A 79 -15.17 -1.93 -0.08
#